data_AF-A0A1I3R4P0-F1
#
_entry.id   AF-A0A1I3R4P0-F1
#
_cell.length_a   1.000
_cell.length_b   1.000
_cell.length_c   1.000
_cell.angle_alpha   90.00
_cell.angle_beta   90.00
_cell.angle_gamma   90.00
#
_symmetry.space_group_name_H-M   'P 1'
#
loop_
_entity.id
_entity.type
_entity.pdbx_description
1 polymer ?
#
loop_
_entity_poly.entity_id
_entity_poly.type
_entity_poly.pdbx_seq_one_letter_code
_entity_poly.pdbx_strand_id
1 'polypeptide(L)'
;MEIRVDQRNDSKVAVVVSEDMVIQNVQDALDLMVSVQYNEGCDKIILKKEQIVDDFFELKTKLAGEILQKYTNYQVKLAIVGEFGSYNSKSLHDFII
;
A
#
# COMPACT_ATOMS: atom_id res chain seq x y z
N MET A 1 -3.18 -0.98 -14.67
CA MET A 1 -3.68 -0.56 -13.34
C MET A 1 -4.99 0.21 -13.49
N GLU A 2 -6.03 -0.23 -12.79
CA GLU A 2 -7.34 0.45 -12.62
C GLU A 2 -7.49 0.82 -11.13
N ILE A 3 -8.12 1.97 -10.83
CA ILE A 3 -8.49 2.35 -9.47
C ILE A 3 -10.00 2.34 -9.36
N ARG A 4 -10.53 1.55 -8.43
CA ARG A 4 -11.96 1.55 -8.08
C ARG A 4 -12.17 2.27 -6.77
N VAL A 5 -13.10 3.20 -6.73
CA VAL A 5 -13.46 3.92 -5.50
C VAL A 5 -14.61 3.20 -4.81
N ASP A 6 -14.38 2.67 -3.61
CA ASP A 6 -15.43 2.25 -2.69
C ASP A 6 -15.77 3.44 -1.77
N GLN A 7 -17.02 3.89 -1.79
CA GLN A 7 -17.48 5.00 -0.97
C GLN A 7 -18.57 4.55 0.01
N ARG A 8 -18.36 4.86 1.29
CA ARG A 8 -19.36 4.69 2.34
C ARG A 8 -19.47 5.97 3.15
N ASN A 9 -20.63 6.62 3.07
CA ASN A 9 -20.85 7.95 3.63
C ASN A 9 -19.77 8.92 3.11
N ASP A 10 -19.09 9.63 4.02
CA ASP A 10 -18.01 10.57 3.71
C ASP A 10 -16.63 9.90 3.56
N SER A 11 -16.55 8.57 3.71
CA SER A 11 -15.30 7.83 3.57
C SER A 11 -15.16 7.26 2.15
N LYS A 12 -14.11 7.66 1.45
CA LYS A 12 -13.71 7.08 0.15
C LYS A 12 -12.43 6.26 0.29
N VAL A 13 -12.38 5.12 -0.38
CA VAL A 13 -11.23 4.22 -0.39
C VAL A 13 -10.92 3.84 -1.83
N ALA A 14 -9.67 4.04 -2.25
CA ALA A 14 -9.18 3.58 -3.54
C ALA A 14 -8.74 2.11 -3.42
N VAL A 15 -9.42 1.24 -4.15
CA VAL A 15 -9.07 -0.17 -4.32
C VAL A 15 -8.31 -0.31 -5.63
N VAL A 16 -7.03 -0.66 -5.54
CA VAL A 16 -6.16 -0.79 -6.71
C VAL A 16 -6.34 -2.17 -7.34
N VAL A 17 -6.78 -2.19 -8.59
CA VAL A 17 -7.01 -3.41 -9.36
C VAL A 17 -5.96 -3.49 -10.46
N SER A 18 -4.99 -4.39 -10.29
CA SER A 18 -3.88 -4.59 -11.21
C SER A 18 -3.38 -6.02 -11.10
N GLU A 19 -3.02 -6.62 -12.23
CA GLU A 19 -2.27 -7.89 -12.29
C GLU A 19 -0.76 -7.67 -12.15
N ASP A 20 -0.30 -6.45 -12.43
CA ASP A 20 1.11 -6.05 -12.32
C ASP A 20 1.47 -5.53 -10.93
N MET A 21 2.77 -5.57 -10.63
CA MET A 21 3.35 -4.97 -9.43
C MET A 21 3.22 -3.44 -9.49
N VAL A 22 2.64 -2.86 -8.44
CA VAL A 22 2.33 -1.43 -8.34
C VAL A 22 3.38 -0.69 -7.50
N ILE A 23 3.89 -1.32 -6.44
CA ILE A 23 4.92 -0.73 -5.58
C ILE A 23 6.18 -1.59 -5.66
N GLN A 24 7.18 -1.12 -6.41
CA GLN A 24 8.51 -1.74 -6.48
C GLN A 24 9.55 -0.93 -5.71
N ASN A 25 9.31 0.38 -5.55
CA ASN A 25 10.20 1.28 -4.84
C ASN A 25 9.39 2.44 -4.20
N VAL A 26 10.11 3.34 -3.53
CA VAL A 26 9.52 4.49 -2.83
C VAL A 26 8.84 5.48 -3.79
N GLN A 27 9.38 5.68 -5.00
CA GLN A 27 8.80 6.59 -5.99
C GLN A 27 7.45 6.06 -6.48
N ASP A 28 7.36 4.77 -6.80
CA ASP A 28 6.09 4.17 -7.25
C ASP A 28 4.99 4.35 -6.20
N ALA A 29 5.33 4.20 -4.91
CA ALA A 29 4.39 4.41 -3.82
C ALA A 29 3.91 5.88 -3.75
N LEU A 30 4.79 6.85 -3.99
CA LEU A 30 4.42 8.27 -4.02
C LEU A 30 3.59 8.62 -5.26
N ASP A 31 3.92 8.05 -6.42
CA ASP A 31 3.19 8.26 -7.66
C ASP A 31 1.77 7.69 -7.56
N LEU A 32 1.61 6.51 -6.94
CA LEU A 32 0.30 5.94 -6.63
C LEU A 32 -0.51 6.86 -5.71
N MET A 33 0.10 7.34 -4.63
CA MET A 33 -0.54 8.25 -3.68
C MET A 33 -1.06 9.52 -4.39
N VAL A 34 -0.21 10.17 -5.18
CA VAL A 34 -0.58 11.39 -5.91
C VAL A 34 -1.70 11.10 -6.89
N SER A 35 -1.62 9.99 -7.63
CA SER A 35 -2.66 9.59 -8.58
C SER A 35 -4.01 9.37 -7.90
N VAL A 36 -4.02 8.66 -6.77
CA VAL A 36 -5.24 8.39 -5.99
C VAL A 36 -5.83 9.68 -5.40
N GLN A 37 -4.99 10.55 -4.83
CA GLN A 37 -5.46 11.80 -4.23
C GLN A 37 -5.99 12.78 -5.27
N TYR A 38 -5.26 12.96 -6.39
CA TYR A 38 -5.58 13.95 -7.39
C TYR A 38 -6.76 13.52 -8.28
N ASN A 39 -6.78 12.26 -8.75
CA ASN A 39 -7.80 11.80 -9.68
C ASN A 39 -9.09 11.39 -8.95
N GLU A 40 -8.97 10.71 -7.80
CA GLU A 40 -10.11 10.07 -7.13
C GLU A 40 -10.54 10.79 -5.85
N GLY A 41 -9.73 11.74 -5.35
CA GLY A 41 -10.00 12.44 -4.09
C GLY A 41 -10.01 11.51 -2.87
N CYS A 42 -9.22 10.44 -2.90
CA CYS A 42 -9.12 9.46 -1.81
C CYS A 42 -7.83 9.63 -1.01
N ASP A 43 -7.91 9.40 0.30
CA ASP A 43 -6.77 9.38 1.23
C ASP A 43 -6.49 7.96 1.79
N LYS A 44 -7.33 6.98 1.43
CA LYS A 44 -7.23 5.58 1.83
C LYS A 44 -6.98 4.72 0.59
N ILE A 45 -6.01 3.82 0.68
CA ILE A 45 -5.60 2.93 -0.40
C ILE A 45 -5.63 1.49 0.09
N ILE A 46 -6.23 0.61 -0.71
CA ILE A 46 -6.17 -0.84 -0.54
C ILE A 46 -5.35 -1.42 -1.68
N LEU A 47 -4.28 -2.13 -1.33
CA LEU A 47 -3.47 -2.94 -2.24
C LEU A 47 -3.56 -4.41 -1.86
N LYS A 48 -3.41 -5.28 -2.85
CA LYS A 48 -3.13 -6.69 -2.61
C LYS A 48 -1.64 -6.89 -2.35
N LYS A 49 -1.29 -7.88 -1.53
CA LYS A 49 0.09 -8.25 -1.24
C LYS A 49 0.89 -8.52 -2.52
N GLU A 50 0.29 -9.15 -3.52
CA GLU A 50 0.93 -9.49 -4.80
C GLU A 50 1.28 -8.26 -5.66
N GLN A 51 0.74 -7.09 -5.33
CA GLN A 51 1.01 -5.83 -6.05
C GLN A 51 2.21 -5.08 -5.47
N ILE A 52 2.90 -5.65 -4.49
CA ILE A 52 4.02 -5.02 -3.78
C ILE A 52 5.22 -5.97 -3.84
N VAL A 53 6.40 -5.42 -4.10
CA VAL A 53 7.65 -6.19 -4.14
C VAL A 53 7.93 -6.86 -2.79
N ASP A 54 8.47 -8.07 -2.83
CA ASP A 54 8.79 -8.86 -1.63
C ASP A 54 9.71 -8.12 -0.64
N ASP A 55 10.60 -7.26 -1.15
CA ASP A 55 11.48 -6.41 -0.35
C ASP A 55 10.74 -5.54 0.66
N PHE A 56 9.48 -5.17 0.38
CA PHE A 56 8.64 -4.44 1.33
C PHE A 56 8.40 -5.26 2.61
N PHE A 57 8.15 -6.57 2.45
CA PHE A 57 7.86 -7.48 3.55
C PHE A 57 9.14 -7.96 4.25
N GLU A 58 10.31 -7.82 3.60
CA GLU A 58 11.61 -7.96 4.24
C GLU A 58 12.01 -6.69 5.01
N LEU A 59 11.46 -6.47 6.22
CA LEU A 59 11.65 -5.22 6.99
C LEU A 59 13.09 -4.71 7.14
N LYS A 60 14.11 -5.59 7.07
CA LYS A 60 15.53 -5.23 7.08
C LYS A 60 15.96 -4.37 5.87
N THR A 61 15.23 -4.40 4.75
CA THR A 61 15.46 -3.58 3.55
C THR A 61 15.15 -2.10 3.80
N LYS A 62 14.39 -1.81 4.86
CA LYS A 62 13.85 -0.49 5.24
C LYS A 62 12.80 0.07 4.27
N LEU A 63 12.49 -0.63 3.18
CA LEU A 63 11.54 -0.16 2.16
C LEU A 63 10.15 0.12 2.76
N ALA A 64 9.60 -0.81 3.55
CA ALA A 64 8.33 -0.59 4.23
C ALA A 64 8.35 0.64 5.15
N GLY A 65 9.42 0.80 5.95
CA GLY A 65 9.56 1.94 6.86
C GLY A 65 9.58 3.27 6.10
N GLU A 66 10.33 3.35 5.00
CA GLU A 66 10.43 4.55 4.17
C GLU A 66 9.08 4.92 3.53
N ILE A 67 8.36 3.95 2.98
CA ILE A 67 7.05 4.18 2.35
C ILE A 67 6.00 4.58 3.40
N LEU A 68 5.89 3.82 4.50
CA LEU A 68 4.89 4.06 5.52
C LEU A 68 5.11 5.38 6.27
N GLN A 69 6.38 5.78 6.49
CA GLN A 69 6.69 7.08 7.05
C GLN A 69 6.17 8.21 6.14
N LYS A 70 6.39 8.11 4.82
CA LYS A 70 5.88 9.10 3.87
C LYS A 70 4.35 9.13 3.87
N TYR A 71 3.71 7.97 3.79
CA TYR A 71 2.24 7.90 3.81
C TYR A 71 1.66 8.50 5.09
N THR A 72 2.29 8.25 6.24
CA THR A 72 1.92 8.90 7.50
C THR A 72 2.08 10.42 7.43
N ASN A 73 3.21 10.92 6.91
CA ASN A 73 3.45 12.36 6.76
C ASN A 73 2.42 13.05 5.85
N TYR A 74 1.96 12.36 4.80
CA TYR A 74 0.95 12.84 3.86
C TYR A 74 -0.49 12.47 4.26
N GLN A 75 -0.68 11.93 5.47
CA GLN A 75 -1.99 11.53 6.02
C GLN A 75 -2.75 10.49 5.17
N VAL A 76 -2.01 9.65 4.45
CA VAL A 76 -2.54 8.55 3.66
C VAL A 76 -2.61 7.29 4.51
N LYS A 77 -3.74 6.59 4.42
CA LYS A 77 -3.95 5.30 5.07
C LYS A 77 -3.78 4.19 4.04
N LEU A 78 -2.90 3.24 4.32
CA LEU A 78 -2.68 2.07 3.47
C LEU A 78 -3.14 0.80 4.19
N ALA A 79 -3.90 -0.01 3.49
CA ALA A 79 -4.16 -1.40 3.87
C ALA A 79 -3.61 -2.33 2.78
N ILE A 80 -2.89 -3.37 3.21
CA ILE A 80 -2.34 -4.40 2.34
C ILE A 80 -3.05 -5.70 2.69
N VAL A 81 -3.68 -6.34 1.71
CA VAL A 81 -4.51 -7.53 1.92
C VAL A 81 -3.93 -8.71 1.14
N GLY A 82 -3.76 -9.85 1.79
CA GLY A 82 -3.30 -11.07 1.14
C GLY A 82 -2.82 -12.12 2.15
N GLU A 83 -2.24 -13.18 1.63
CA GLU A 83 -1.67 -14.27 2.42
C GLU A 83 -0.19 -14.01 2.71
N PHE A 84 0.16 -13.92 4.01
CA PHE A 84 1.52 -13.62 4.47
C PHE A 84 2.28 -14.83 5.03
N GLY A 85 1.65 -16.01 5.09
CA GLY A 85 2.24 -17.21 5.70
C GLY A 85 3.54 -17.70 5.03
N SER A 86 3.84 -17.26 3.81
CA SER A 86 5.11 -17.54 3.14
C SER A 86 6.32 -16.84 3.76
N TYR A 87 6.11 -15.74 4.49
CA TYR A 87 7.19 -14.97 5.09
C TYR A 87 7.52 -15.48 6.50
N ASN A 88 8.62 -16.21 6.65
CA ASN A 88 9.04 -16.74 7.95
C ASN A 88 9.82 -15.71 8.80
N SER A 89 9.21 -14.54 9.06
CA SER A 89 9.84 -13.43 9.78
C SER A 89 9.00 -13.04 11.01
N LYS A 90 9.52 -13.28 12.22
CA LYS A 90 8.82 -12.87 13.46
C LYS A 90 8.52 -11.37 13.45
N SER A 91 9.48 -10.55 13.05
CA SER A 91 9.30 -9.09 13.02
C SER A 91 8.20 -8.65 12.04
N LEU A 92 8.03 -9.36 10.92
CA LEU A 92 6.92 -9.08 10.01
C LEU A 92 5.58 -9.50 10.61
N HIS A 93 5.53 -10.68 11.24
CA HIS A 93 4.31 -11.13 11.92
C HIS A 93 3.89 -10.18 13.04
N ASP A 94 4.84 -9.70 13.84
CA ASP A 94 4.60 -8.70 14.90
C ASP A 94 4.22 -7.32 14.32
N PHE A 95 4.52 -7.06 13.04
CA PHE A 95 4.22 -5.82 12.33
C PHE A 95 2.83 -5.81 11.69
N ILE A 96 2.27 -6.99 11.38
CA ILE A 96 0.92 -7.15 10.82
C ILE A 96 -0.10 -7.15 11.98
N ILE A 97 -1.18 -6.37 11.84
CA ILE A 97 -2.25 -6.21 12.85
C ILE A 97 -3.54 -6.87 12.36
#